data_AF-A0A957VMF7-F1
#
_entry.id   AF-A0A957VMF7-F1
#
_cell.length_a   1.000
_cell.length_b   1.000
_cell.length_c   1.000
_cell.angle_alpha   90.00
_cell.angle_beta   90.00
_cell.angle_gamma   90.00
#
_symmetry.space_group_name_H-M   'P 1'
#
loop_
_entity.id
_entity.type
_entity.pdbx_description
1 polymer ?
#
loop_
_entity_poly.entity_id
_entity_poly.type
_entity_poly.pdbx_seq_one_letter_code
_entity_poly.pdbx_strand_id
1 'polypeptide(L)'
;MQKRSIAGFLMLVVCLAFVVTPRMSSVVAQGTPPLPVVAIHVSEQTQAFESMPAGPNTPKPPAVADASGMEWWPTAWHYFVMAESVKEALRADGTPYVIVTDAEIAANALLQPDGSPKYPIVISLAAEAIHDNAVGPLRAYVNAGGFLFVGSSSFTRNPDGTTRGNFALSSEMGLRSTGANLQNWYENRIFTKTADHRLTTHIPGGTLNWHFPLTAEEIPLGTTANHVVHQEHLAWAVTATDAAVLATGSSGPLLATKAYGGGHFIYDGMMQPLIGLGGNDAGMYSYFILRHAVEWAFEAANVPIVKVSPWRYPYDSAFIVRHDFENFADSIQSIEANAQQEALKGAKGEYYFTTGTVRLGSPDTQLTEAEKQATIESLRRAVSLYGATIGSHNGGLANPVNPGLAPTSYDYWHWGPDEALDTNPQGYAGGKAYAAASIAQSFQDIEGWLVGLDNGRAGCGSAGNCPRVWVSPYFNSGRDGSFDVLEQVGAITMGEQKLSPFPHWTVSTA
;
A
#
# COMPACT_ATOMS: atom_id res chain seq x y z
N MET A 1 59.66 -53.44 -30.92
CA MET A 1 59.71 -52.90 -32.29
C MET A 1 59.21 -51.47 -32.25
N GLN A 2 60.03 -50.54 -32.78
CA GLN A 2 59.80 -49.11 -33.09
C GLN A 2 59.11 -48.23 -32.02
N LYS A 3 59.80 -47.43 -31.18
CA LYS A 3 60.68 -46.23 -31.38
C LYS A 3 60.03 -45.02 -32.07
N ARG A 4 59.82 -43.95 -31.26
CA ARG A 4 60.15 -42.50 -31.40
C ARG A 4 59.53 -41.80 -30.14
N SER A 5 60.21 -41.24 -29.13
CA SER A 5 61.31 -40.24 -29.00
C SER A 5 60.98 -38.94 -29.75
N ILE A 6 61.10 -37.70 -29.23
CA ILE A 6 61.72 -37.03 -28.05
C ILE A 6 61.10 -35.62 -27.97
N ALA A 7 61.01 -35.01 -26.77
CA ALA A 7 61.30 -33.59 -26.41
C ALA A 7 60.49 -33.23 -25.16
N GLY A 8 60.98 -32.64 -24.08
CA GLY A 8 62.23 -31.94 -23.79
C GLY A 8 61.92 -30.79 -22.82
N PHE A 9 62.91 -30.41 -21.99
CA PHE A 9 63.02 -29.18 -21.18
C PHE A 9 62.61 -29.20 -19.68
N LEU A 10 63.65 -29.53 -18.87
CA LEU A 10 64.23 -28.72 -17.79
C LEU A 10 63.37 -27.59 -17.20
N MET A 11 62.91 -27.79 -15.96
CA MET A 11 62.34 -26.73 -15.12
C MET A 11 63.48 -25.95 -14.44
N LEU A 12 63.59 -24.67 -14.79
CA LEU A 12 64.47 -23.69 -14.18
C LEU A 12 63.87 -23.26 -12.82
N VAL A 13 64.58 -23.53 -11.73
CA VAL A 13 64.25 -23.01 -10.40
C VAL A 13 64.70 -21.55 -10.34
N VAL A 14 63.75 -20.62 -10.37
CA VAL A 14 63.97 -19.20 -10.06
C VAL A 14 63.36 -18.92 -8.69
N CYS A 15 64.21 -18.79 -7.68
CA CYS A 15 63.84 -18.26 -6.37
C CYS A 15 63.56 -16.75 -6.49
N LEU A 16 62.30 -16.36 -6.69
CA LEU A 16 61.86 -14.99 -6.42
C LEU A 16 61.33 -14.91 -4.98
N ALA A 17 62.16 -14.38 -4.09
CA ALA A 17 61.74 -13.97 -2.76
C ALA A 17 60.84 -12.73 -2.90
N PHE A 18 59.53 -12.94 -2.98
CA PHE A 18 58.56 -11.87 -2.72
C PHE A 18 58.54 -11.62 -1.21
N VAL A 19 59.15 -10.51 -0.80
CA VAL A 19 58.89 -9.87 0.49
C VAL A 19 57.42 -9.46 0.48
N VAL A 20 56.57 -10.29 1.07
CA VAL A 20 55.19 -9.92 1.42
C VAL A 20 55.31 -8.90 2.55
N THR A 21 55.33 -7.62 2.21
CA THR A 21 55.01 -6.59 3.19
C THR A 21 53.54 -6.78 3.56
N PRO A 22 53.20 -7.01 4.85
CA PRO A 22 51.81 -6.97 5.25
C PRO A 22 51.33 -5.54 4.96
N ARG A 23 50.44 -5.39 3.98
CA ARG A 23 49.55 -4.23 3.97
C ARG A 23 48.81 -4.31 5.30
N MET A 24 49.22 -3.47 6.24
CA MET A 24 48.34 -3.07 7.33
C MET A 24 47.15 -2.43 6.63
N SER A 25 46.13 -3.23 6.32
CA SER A 25 44.79 -2.72 6.15
C SER A 25 44.53 -1.96 7.43
N SER A 26 44.49 -0.64 7.33
CA SER A 26 43.95 0.20 8.40
C SER A 26 42.62 -0.43 8.78
N VAL A 27 42.57 -0.98 9.99
CA VAL A 27 41.31 -1.30 10.65
C VAL A 27 40.63 0.05 10.76
N VAL A 28 39.80 0.39 9.77
CA VAL A 28 38.80 1.43 9.95
C VAL A 28 38.04 0.95 11.17
N ALA A 29 38.11 1.71 12.27
CA ALA A 29 37.31 1.42 13.44
C ALA A 29 35.88 1.23 12.94
N GLN A 30 35.38 0.00 12.99
CA GLN A 30 33.99 -0.26 12.66
C GLN A 30 33.20 0.55 13.68
N GLY A 31 32.55 1.62 13.21
CA GLY A 31 31.61 2.37 14.03
C GLY A 31 30.58 1.41 14.61
N THR A 32 29.97 1.82 15.71
CA THR A 32 28.94 1.01 16.37
C THR A 32 27.86 0.64 15.33
N PRO A 33 27.50 -0.65 15.19
CA PRO A 33 26.45 -1.02 14.25
C PRO A 33 25.15 -0.28 14.55
N PRO A 34 24.36 0.11 13.54
CA PRO A 34 23.08 0.74 13.78
C PRO A 34 22.09 -0.23 14.44
N LEU A 35 21.08 0.31 15.10
CA LEU A 35 19.95 -0.47 15.58
C LEU A 35 19.20 -1.08 14.38
N PRO A 36 18.86 -2.38 14.38
CA PRO A 36 18.22 -3.05 13.24
C PRO A 36 16.72 -2.73 13.14
N VAL A 37 16.39 -1.45 13.04
CA VAL A 37 15.04 -0.89 12.96
C VAL A 37 14.99 0.23 11.93
N VAL A 38 13.83 0.42 11.31
CA VAL A 38 13.60 1.55 10.40
C VAL A 38 13.25 2.80 11.21
N ALA A 39 13.83 3.96 10.90
CA ALA A 39 13.38 5.22 11.47
C ALA A 39 12.35 5.89 10.55
N ILE A 40 11.19 6.26 11.09
CA ILE A 40 10.16 7.02 10.38
C ILE A 40 10.18 8.44 10.91
N HIS A 41 10.46 9.40 10.04
CA HIS A 41 10.39 10.81 10.35
C HIS A 41 8.92 11.26 10.41
N VAL A 42 8.50 11.74 11.57
CA VAL A 42 7.20 12.39 11.78
C VAL A 42 7.49 13.84 12.13
N SER A 43 7.26 14.74 11.17
CA SER A 43 7.57 16.16 11.35
C SER A 43 6.45 16.88 12.10
N GLU A 44 6.72 17.29 13.33
CA GLU A 44 5.85 18.18 14.09
C GLU A 44 5.70 19.56 13.42
N GLN A 45 6.71 20.02 12.66
CA GLN A 45 6.62 21.28 11.93
C GLN A 45 5.64 21.19 10.76
N THR A 46 5.62 20.06 10.05
CA THR A 46 4.66 19.82 8.97
C THR A 46 3.26 19.59 9.54
N GLN A 47 3.13 18.88 10.66
CA GLN A 47 1.84 18.71 11.35
C GLN A 47 1.25 20.03 11.83
N ALA A 48 2.07 21.03 12.21
CA ALA A 48 1.58 22.35 12.60
C ALA A 48 0.78 23.04 11.47
N PHE A 49 1.04 22.72 10.20
CA PHE A 49 0.33 23.28 9.06
C PHE A 49 -1.15 22.92 9.00
N GLU A 50 -1.56 21.84 9.65
CA GLU A 50 -2.97 21.41 9.78
C GLU A 50 -3.84 22.46 10.51
N SER A 51 -3.20 23.33 11.31
CA SER A 51 -3.88 24.35 12.12
C SER A 51 -3.44 25.79 11.84
N MET A 52 -2.44 25.96 10.98
CA MET A 52 -1.88 27.26 10.65
C MET A 52 -2.68 27.89 9.50
N PRO A 53 -3.19 29.13 9.62
CA PRO A 53 -3.94 29.77 8.53
C PRO A 53 -3.11 29.90 7.25
N ALA A 54 -3.72 29.61 6.10
CA ALA A 54 -3.06 29.69 4.81
C ALA A 54 -2.53 31.11 4.51
N GLY A 55 -1.24 31.22 4.22
CA GLY A 55 -0.64 32.42 3.66
C GLY A 55 -0.95 32.62 2.16
N PRO A 56 -0.58 33.78 1.58
CA PRO A 56 -0.84 34.10 0.18
C PRO A 56 -0.23 33.14 -0.85
N ASN A 57 0.83 32.42 -0.46
CA ASN A 57 1.61 31.54 -1.32
C ASN A 57 1.37 30.05 -1.05
N THR A 58 0.51 29.72 -0.10
CA THR A 58 0.03 28.35 0.14
C THR A 58 -0.41 27.75 -1.19
N PRO A 59 -0.05 26.49 -1.52
CA PRO A 59 -0.55 25.87 -2.72
C PRO A 59 -2.07 25.91 -2.74
N LYS A 60 -2.63 25.95 -3.94
CA LYS A 60 -4.09 25.85 -4.09
C LYS A 60 -4.35 24.49 -4.73
N PRO A 61 -5.35 23.75 -4.24
CA PRO A 61 -5.78 22.56 -4.96
C PRO A 61 -6.15 22.92 -6.41
N PRO A 62 -6.12 21.93 -7.34
CA PRO A 62 -6.74 22.08 -8.65
C PRO A 62 -8.16 22.65 -8.48
N ALA A 63 -8.63 23.44 -9.45
CA ALA A 63 -9.79 24.33 -9.35
C ALA A 63 -11.15 23.69 -8.95
N VAL A 64 -11.18 22.38 -8.69
CA VAL A 64 -12.36 21.58 -8.31
C VAL A 64 -12.38 21.16 -6.83
N ALA A 65 -11.30 21.37 -6.06
CA ALA A 65 -11.27 21.04 -4.64
C ALA A 65 -11.26 22.31 -3.76
N ASP A 66 -11.99 22.25 -2.65
CA ASP A 66 -11.96 23.31 -1.64
C ASP A 66 -10.54 23.41 -1.07
N ALA A 67 -10.03 24.64 -0.91
CA ALA A 67 -8.83 24.86 -0.11
C ALA A 67 -9.21 24.74 1.37
N SER A 68 -8.40 24.05 2.16
CA SER A 68 -8.62 23.88 3.61
C SER A 68 -8.72 25.20 4.39
N GLY A 69 -8.21 26.29 3.82
CA GLY A 69 -7.98 27.56 4.52
C GLY A 69 -6.75 27.56 5.43
N MET A 70 -5.99 26.46 5.46
CA MET A 70 -4.79 26.25 6.25
C MET A 70 -3.54 26.08 5.37
N GLU A 71 -2.34 26.17 5.96
CA GLU A 71 -1.07 25.89 5.29
C GLU A 71 -0.96 24.43 4.81
N TRP A 72 -1.73 23.52 5.44
CA TRP A 72 -2.11 22.23 4.89
C TRP A 72 -3.10 22.46 3.75
N TRP A 73 -2.62 22.47 2.53
CA TRP A 73 -3.43 22.83 1.36
C TRP A 73 -4.27 21.72 0.71
N PRO A 74 -3.87 20.43 0.70
CA PRO A 74 -4.65 19.39 0.04
C PRO A 74 -5.76 18.92 0.97
N THR A 75 -7.02 19.23 0.66
CA THR A 75 -8.19 18.72 1.42
C THR A 75 -8.37 17.20 1.36
N ALA A 76 -7.69 16.57 0.41
CA ALA A 76 -7.78 15.16 0.11
C ALA A 76 -6.96 14.26 1.04
N TRP A 77 -5.86 14.77 1.60
CA TRP A 77 -4.93 14.01 2.44
C TRP A 77 -4.31 14.91 3.50
N HIS A 78 -4.56 14.61 4.77
CA HIS A 78 -3.78 15.16 5.87
C HIS A 78 -2.33 14.69 5.80
N TYR A 79 -1.37 15.54 6.21
CA TYR A 79 0.06 15.18 6.10
C TYR A 79 0.44 13.99 6.99
N PHE A 80 -0.27 13.79 8.10
CA PHE A 80 -0.01 12.66 8.98
C PHE A 80 -0.23 11.31 8.29
N VAL A 81 -1.13 11.26 7.28
CA VAL A 81 -1.45 10.04 6.55
C VAL A 81 -0.20 9.43 5.91
N MET A 82 0.74 10.25 5.46
CA MET A 82 1.97 9.77 4.82
C MET A 82 2.84 8.99 5.79
N ALA A 83 3.09 9.52 6.99
CA ALA A 83 3.86 8.79 7.99
C ALA A 83 3.09 7.58 8.55
N GLU A 84 1.77 7.69 8.75
CA GLU A 84 0.94 6.55 9.18
C GLU A 84 0.93 5.41 8.15
N SER A 85 0.90 5.72 6.85
CA SER A 85 0.95 4.70 5.79
C SER A 85 2.24 3.87 5.85
N VAL A 86 3.39 4.49 6.17
CA VAL A 86 4.65 3.78 6.38
C VAL A 86 4.58 2.92 7.64
N LYS A 87 4.00 3.43 8.74
CA LYS A 87 3.84 2.67 9.99
C LYS A 87 3.02 1.42 9.74
N GLU A 88 1.89 1.54 9.05
CA GLU A 88 1.07 0.38 8.72
C GLU A 88 1.76 -0.58 7.76
N ALA A 89 2.45 -0.08 6.74
CA ALA A 89 3.17 -0.94 5.82
C ALA A 89 4.23 -1.82 6.52
N LEU A 90 4.95 -1.24 7.49
CA LEU A 90 5.94 -1.95 8.29
C LEU A 90 5.30 -2.83 9.38
N ARG A 91 4.14 -2.45 9.94
CA ARG A 91 3.36 -3.34 10.83
C ARG A 91 2.88 -4.59 10.09
N ALA A 92 2.38 -4.40 8.87
CA ALA A 92 1.84 -5.45 8.00
C ALA A 92 2.90 -6.48 7.59
N ASP A 93 4.12 -6.05 7.26
CA ASP A 93 5.21 -6.95 6.87
C ASP A 93 6.09 -7.44 8.03
N GLY A 94 5.82 -6.94 9.24
CA GLY A 94 6.51 -7.32 10.47
C GLY A 94 7.84 -6.60 10.70
N THR A 95 8.16 -5.54 9.97
CA THR A 95 9.41 -4.78 10.11
C THR A 95 9.34 -3.81 11.30
N PRO A 96 10.22 -3.94 12.31
CA PRO A 96 10.29 -3.01 13.43
C PRO A 96 10.69 -1.61 12.98
N TYR A 97 10.04 -0.62 13.57
CA TYR A 97 10.36 0.78 13.34
C TYR A 97 10.33 1.60 14.62
N VAL A 98 10.94 2.77 14.56
CA VAL A 98 10.89 3.82 15.58
C VAL A 98 10.45 5.14 14.94
N ILE A 99 9.86 6.02 15.73
CA ILE A 99 9.55 7.38 15.30
C ILE A 99 10.74 8.27 15.63
N VAL A 100 11.08 9.16 14.70
CA VAL A 100 12.02 10.27 14.95
C VAL A 100 11.33 11.60 14.63
N THR A 101 11.48 12.58 15.52
CA THR A 101 10.86 13.92 15.39
C THR A 101 11.83 14.96 14.82
N ASP A 102 11.32 16.12 14.40
CA ASP A 102 12.17 17.25 13.99
C ASP A 102 13.13 17.66 15.11
N ALA A 103 12.64 17.71 16.36
CA ALA A 103 13.44 18.04 17.53
C ALA A 103 14.57 17.03 17.78
N GLU A 104 14.31 15.73 17.62
CA GLU A 104 15.34 14.69 17.75
C GLU A 104 16.38 14.77 16.63
N ILE A 105 15.93 15.03 15.39
CA ILE A 105 16.83 15.25 14.26
C ILE A 105 17.71 16.48 14.51
N ALA A 106 17.13 17.61 14.92
CA ALA A 106 17.86 18.83 15.27
C ALA A 106 18.85 18.63 16.43
N ALA A 107 18.53 17.73 17.36
CA ALA A 107 19.42 17.32 18.45
C ALA A 107 20.49 16.28 18.04
N ASN A 108 20.61 15.99 16.74
CA ASN A 108 21.57 15.03 16.17
C ASN A 108 21.37 13.58 16.64
N ALA A 109 20.13 13.21 16.98
CA ALA A 109 19.79 11.88 17.51
C ALA A 109 19.85 10.74 16.46
N LEU A 110 20.06 11.07 15.19
CA LEU A 110 20.26 10.10 14.11
C LEU A 110 21.65 9.47 14.10
N LEU A 111 22.60 10.05 14.84
CA LEU A 111 23.96 9.55 14.99
C LEU A 111 24.17 8.97 16.38
N GLN A 112 25.06 7.99 16.47
CA GLN A 112 25.58 7.48 17.73
C GLN A 112 26.68 8.42 18.26
N PRO A 113 27.09 8.29 19.54
CA PRO A 113 28.15 9.13 20.11
C PRO A 113 29.50 9.06 19.38
N ASP A 114 29.76 7.96 18.68
CA ASP A 114 30.97 7.76 17.85
C ASP A 114 30.84 8.35 16.42
N GLY A 115 29.70 8.97 16.10
CA GLY A 115 29.40 9.56 14.79
C GLY A 115 28.91 8.57 13.75
N SER A 116 28.76 7.28 14.08
CA SER A 116 28.15 6.28 13.19
C SER A 116 26.63 6.47 13.08
N PRO A 117 25.98 6.02 12.00
CA PRO A 117 24.52 6.04 11.89
C PRO A 117 23.86 5.22 13.01
N LYS A 118 22.82 5.78 13.64
CA LYS A 118 22.03 5.07 14.65
C LYS A 118 21.03 4.10 14.04
N TYR A 119 20.55 4.39 12.82
CA TYR A 119 19.58 3.57 12.08
C TYR A 119 20.11 3.32 10.65
N PRO A 120 19.81 2.18 10.00
CA PRO A 120 20.24 1.93 8.63
C PRO A 120 19.57 2.90 7.65
N ILE A 121 18.29 3.19 7.85
CA ILE A 121 17.48 4.06 7.00
C ILE A 121 16.52 4.93 7.82
N VAL A 122 16.39 6.20 7.39
CA VAL A 122 15.34 7.14 7.81
C VAL A 122 14.41 7.37 6.62
N ILE A 123 13.10 7.25 6.84
CA ILE A 123 12.06 7.49 5.82
C ILE A 123 11.30 8.76 6.19
N SER A 124 11.20 9.69 5.25
CA SER A 124 10.46 10.95 5.39
C SER A 124 9.58 11.14 4.17
N LEU A 125 8.25 11.03 4.31
CA LEU A 125 7.31 11.21 3.21
C LEU A 125 6.49 12.48 3.40
N ALA A 126 6.51 13.38 2.42
CA ALA A 126 5.83 14.67 2.42
C ALA A 126 6.00 15.50 3.71
N ALA A 127 7.12 15.34 4.43
CA ALA A 127 7.45 16.14 5.61
C ALA A 127 8.01 17.50 5.16
N GLU A 128 7.13 18.38 4.68
CA GLU A 128 7.51 19.58 3.93
C GLU A 128 8.38 20.54 4.75
N ALA A 129 8.10 20.68 6.03
CA ALA A 129 8.74 21.65 6.89
C ALA A 129 9.71 21.02 7.88
N ILE A 130 10.91 21.60 7.97
CA ILE A 130 11.91 21.32 9.01
C ILE A 130 12.57 22.63 9.41
N HIS A 131 13.15 22.71 10.61
CA HIS A 131 14.03 23.83 10.96
C HIS A 131 15.41 23.71 10.27
N ASP A 132 16.08 24.84 10.04
CA ASP A 132 17.43 24.86 9.43
C ASP A 132 18.47 24.07 10.24
N ASN A 133 18.30 24.00 11.56
CA ASN A 133 19.17 23.23 12.44
C ASN A 133 19.00 21.70 12.30
N ALA A 134 17.97 21.21 11.60
CA ALA A 134 17.81 19.79 11.26
C ALA A 134 18.55 19.40 9.97
N VAL A 135 18.86 20.36 9.09
CA VAL A 135 19.52 20.12 7.79
C VAL A 135 20.93 19.55 7.97
N GLY A 136 21.71 20.13 8.90
CA GLY A 136 23.06 19.66 9.22
C GLY A 136 23.07 18.21 9.73
N PRO A 137 22.28 17.86 10.75
CA PRO A 137 22.11 16.49 11.23
C PRO A 137 21.69 15.47 10.16
N LEU A 138 20.71 15.79 9.30
CA LEU A 138 20.30 14.90 8.20
C LEU A 138 21.45 14.64 7.22
N ARG A 139 22.17 15.70 6.83
CA ARG A 139 23.36 15.59 5.98
C ARG A 139 24.44 14.73 6.63
N ALA A 140 24.71 14.95 7.92
CA ALA A 140 25.73 14.24 8.67
C ALA A 140 25.39 12.74 8.78
N TYR A 141 24.12 12.41 9.02
CA TYR A 141 23.61 11.04 9.05
C TYR A 141 23.87 10.29 7.74
N VAL A 142 23.51 10.88 6.60
CA VAL A 142 23.76 10.23 5.30
C VAL A 142 25.26 10.13 5.01
N ASN A 143 26.02 11.20 5.29
CA ASN A 143 27.47 11.20 5.12
C ASN A 143 28.16 10.08 5.92
N ALA A 144 27.65 9.75 7.10
CA ALA A 144 28.19 8.72 7.98
C ALA A 144 27.85 7.28 7.55
N GLY A 145 26.99 7.07 6.54
CA GLY A 145 26.58 5.73 6.09
C GLY A 145 25.07 5.49 6.09
N GLY A 146 24.28 6.43 6.63
CA GLY A 146 22.83 6.30 6.70
C GLY A 146 22.15 6.43 5.34
N PHE A 147 20.98 5.82 5.20
CA PHE A 147 20.13 6.01 4.02
C PHE A 147 18.99 6.96 4.35
N LEU A 148 18.74 7.96 3.51
CA LEU A 148 17.58 8.85 3.65
C LEU A 148 16.64 8.65 2.46
N PHE A 149 15.47 8.11 2.73
CA PHE A 149 14.36 8.03 1.78
C PHE A 149 13.51 9.30 1.90
N VAL A 150 13.51 10.11 0.86
CA VAL A 150 12.87 11.43 0.80
C VAL A 150 11.70 11.36 -0.18
N GLY A 151 10.49 11.46 0.37
CA GLY A 151 9.25 11.45 -0.39
C GLY A 151 8.77 12.86 -0.76
N SER A 152 8.44 13.04 -2.03
CA SER A 152 7.71 14.17 -2.59
C SER A 152 8.31 15.55 -2.22
N SER A 153 7.54 16.42 -1.56
CA SER A 153 7.89 17.77 -1.17
C SER A 153 8.64 17.86 0.17
N SER A 154 9.12 16.74 0.73
CA SER A 154 9.83 16.76 2.02
C SER A 154 10.96 17.78 2.04
N PHE A 155 11.05 18.61 3.09
CA PHE A 155 12.11 19.61 3.30
C PHE A 155 12.11 20.80 2.33
N THR A 156 10.97 21.15 1.74
CA THR A 156 10.83 22.28 0.81
C THR A 156 10.29 23.57 1.45
N ARG A 157 9.89 23.52 2.72
CA ARG A 157 9.26 24.63 3.46
C ARG A 157 9.97 24.95 4.76
N ASN A 158 9.80 26.20 5.19
CA ASN A 158 10.16 26.65 6.53
C ASN A 158 8.99 26.38 7.50
N PRO A 159 9.24 26.30 8.81
CA PRO A 159 8.18 26.07 9.82
C PRO A 159 7.06 27.12 9.86
N ASP A 160 7.27 28.29 9.26
CA ASP A 160 6.26 29.35 9.13
C ASP A 160 5.40 29.22 7.87
N GLY A 161 5.49 28.10 7.15
CA GLY A 161 4.76 27.84 5.92
C GLY A 161 5.42 28.37 4.66
N THR A 162 6.44 29.23 4.76
CA THR A 162 7.07 29.84 3.58
C THR A 162 7.91 28.84 2.78
N THR A 163 8.00 29.07 1.47
CA THR A 163 8.85 28.25 0.58
C THR A 163 10.33 28.49 0.83
N ARG A 164 11.13 27.41 0.79
CA ARG A 164 12.60 27.49 0.70
C ARG A 164 13.09 27.73 -0.73
N GLY A 165 12.18 27.67 -1.71
CA GLY A 165 12.47 27.72 -3.14
C GLY A 165 13.07 26.42 -3.70
N ASN A 166 13.52 25.50 -2.84
CA ASN A 166 14.06 24.20 -3.20
C ASN A 166 14.08 23.28 -1.97
N PHE A 167 14.49 22.02 -2.13
CA PHE A 167 14.82 21.15 -1.01
C PHE A 167 15.98 21.73 -0.18
N ALA A 168 15.87 21.64 1.14
CA ALA A 168 16.95 21.99 2.07
C ALA A 168 18.23 21.17 1.85
N LEU A 169 18.10 19.97 1.26
CA LEU A 169 19.18 19.03 0.92
C LEU A 169 19.33 18.85 -0.61
N SER A 170 18.91 19.83 -1.41
CA SER A 170 18.89 19.73 -2.89
C SER A 170 20.23 19.33 -3.50
N SER A 171 21.33 19.94 -3.04
CA SER A 171 22.69 19.61 -3.51
C SER A 171 23.11 18.19 -3.18
N GLU A 172 22.76 17.70 -1.99
CA GLU A 172 23.13 16.39 -1.48
C GLU A 172 22.32 15.30 -2.17
N MET A 173 21.02 15.53 -2.35
CA MET A 173 20.10 14.66 -3.08
C MET A 173 20.37 14.64 -4.58
N GLY A 174 20.92 15.73 -5.12
CA GLY A 174 21.18 15.85 -6.55
C GLY A 174 19.97 16.16 -7.41
N LEU A 175 18.99 16.79 -6.78
CA LEU A 175 17.68 17.10 -7.32
C LEU A 175 17.35 18.55 -7.00
N ARG A 176 16.66 19.22 -7.92
CA ARG A 176 16.12 20.56 -7.72
C ARG A 176 14.64 20.57 -8.04
N SER A 177 13.85 21.27 -7.23
CA SER A 177 12.50 21.64 -7.63
C SER A 177 12.52 22.37 -8.97
N THR A 178 11.59 22.03 -9.86
CA THR A 178 11.46 22.71 -11.17
C THR A 178 11.03 24.17 -10.99
N GLY A 179 10.11 24.43 -10.04
CA GLY A 179 9.68 25.75 -9.62
C GLY A 179 10.14 26.10 -8.21
N ALA A 180 10.45 27.37 -7.98
CA ALA A 180 10.85 27.89 -6.66
C ALA A 180 9.67 28.30 -5.76
N ASN A 181 8.49 27.76 -6.02
CA ASN A 181 7.24 28.10 -5.33
C ASN A 181 6.52 26.83 -4.87
N LEU A 182 5.46 26.99 -4.07
CA LEU A 182 4.73 25.85 -3.51
C LEU A 182 3.74 25.21 -4.50
N GLN A 183 3.48 25.81 -5.66
CA GLN A 183 2.65 25.24 -6.74
C GLN A 183 3.41 24.24 -7.62
N ASN A 184 4.56 23.73 -7.16
CA ASN A 184 5.45 22.84 -7.91
C ASN A 184 4.98 21.37 -7.90
N TRP A 185 3.66 21.18 -7.97
CA TRP A 185 2.98 19.90 -8.03
C TRP A 185 2.49 19.62 -9.45
N TYR A 186 2.44 18.36 -9.84
CA TYR A 186 1.81 17.92 -11.08
C TYR A 186 1.05 16.62 -10.88
N GLU A 187 0.05 16.41 -11.73
CA GLU A 187 -0.72 15.16 -11.82
C GLU A 187 0.11 14.12 -12.58
N ASN A 188 0.47 13.04 -11.88
CA ASN A 188 1.20 11.92 -12.43
C ASN A 188 0.27 10.73 -12.68
N ARG A 189 0.44 10.09 -13.84
CA ARG A 189 -0.32 8.88 -14.24
C ARG A 189 0.56 7.76 -14.78
N ILE A 190 1.86 8.00 -14.91
CA ILE A 190 2.79 7.04 -15.51
C ILE A 190 4.01 6.81 -14.64
N PHE A 191 4.61 5.64 -14.83
CA PHE A 191 5.93 5.30 -14.35
C PHE A 191 6.73 4.73 -15.52
N THR A 192 7.74 5.46 -15.97
CA THR A 192 8.64 5.00 -17.03
C THR A 192 9.96 4.58 -16.40
N LYS A 193 10.23 3.27 -16.37
CA LYS A 193 11.51 2.75 -15.87
C LYS A 193 12.63 3.12 -16.84
N THR A 194 13.61 3.90 -16.37
CA THR A 194 14.72 4.41 -17.18
C THR A 194 16.04 3.69 -16.92
N ALA A 195 16.16 2.99 -15.79
CA ALA A 195 17.35 2.22 -15.45
C ALA A 195 17.00 0.94 -14.67
N ASP A 196 17.80 -0.10 -14.90
CA ASP A 196 17.82 -1.28 -14.03
C ASP A 196 18.59 -0.96 -12.75
N HIS A 197 17.88 -1.08 -11.64
CA HIS A 197 18.42 -0.84 -10.32
C HIS A 197 17.66 -1.69 -9.32
N ARG A 198 18.29 -2.04 -8.18
CA ARG A 198 17.64 -2.89 -7.17
C ARG A 198 16.25 -2.39 -6.75
N LEU A 199 16.08 -1.06 -6.66
CA LEU A 199 14.81 -0.40 -6.34
C LEU A 199 13.69 -0.62 -7.38
N THR A 200 14.02 -1.00 -8.62
CA THR A 200 13.06 -1.18 -9.74
C THR A 200 13.11 -2.59 -10.34
N THR A 201 13.73 -3.55 -9.66
CA THR A 201 13.90 -4.93 -10.16
C THR A 201 12.58 -5.67 -10.36
N HIS A 202 11.59 -5.39 -9.52
CA HIS A 202 10.25 -5.96 -9.57
C HIS A 202 9.32 -5.23 -10.56
N ILE A 203 9.75 -4.11 -11.13
CA ILE A 203 8.94 -3.29 -12.06
C ILE A 203 9.32 -3.66 -13.50
N PRO A 204 8.35 -4.02 -14.36
CA PRO A 204 8.58 -4.23 -15.78
C PRO A 204 9.24 -3.03 -16.47
N GLY A 205 9.99 -3.28 -17.54
CA GLY A 205 10.55 -2.21 -18.37
C GLY A 205 9.47 -1.46 -19.15
N GLY A 206 9.77 -0.22 -19.55
CA GLY A 206 8.88 0.63 -20.34
C GLY A 206 8.05 1.61 -19.51
N THR A 207 7.01 2.15 -20.14
CA THR A 207 6.05 3.07 -19.51
C THR A 207 4.83 2.30 -19.06
N LEU A 208 4.53 2.36 -17.77
CA LEU A 208 3.38 1.73 -17.14
C LEU A 208 2.37 2.80 -16.75
N ASN A 209 1.09 2.46 -16.82
CA ASN A 209 0.06 3.20 -16.09
C ASN A 209 0.33 3.07 -14.59
N TRP A 210 0.30 4.18 -13.88
CA TRP A 210 0.69 4.25 -12.47
C TRP A 210 -0.39 4.98 -11.68
N HIS A 211 -1.50 4.28 -11.47
CA HIS A 211 -2.67 4.85 -10.81
C HIS A 211 -2.53 4.78 -9.29
N PHE A 212 -2.94 5.88 -8.66
CA PHE A 212 -3.07 6.08 -7.23
C PHE A 212 -4.21 7.09 -7.04
N PRO A 213 -4.88 7.08 -5.88
CA PRO A 213 -5.95 8.02 -5.59
C PRO A 213 -5.41 9.45 -5.45
N LEU A 214 -6.05 10.40 -6.11
CA LEU A 214 -5.88 11.82 -5.85
C LEU A 214 -6.56 12.21 -4.54
N THR A 215 -7.67 11.55 -4.17
CA THR A 215 -8.41 11.82 -2.93
C THR A 215 -8.88 10.59 -2.18
N ALA A 216 -9.10 10.74 -0.87
CA ALA A 216 -9.63 9.70 0.00
C ALA A 216 -11.09 9.29 -0.31
N GLU A 217 -11.80 10.10 -1.10
CA GLU A 217 -13.21 9.92 -1.46
C GLU A 217 -13.41 9.35 -2.87
N GLU A 218 -12.33 9.09 -3.60
CA GLU A 218 -12.40 8.45 -4.91
C GLU A 218 -12.76 6.97 -4.80
N ILE A 219 -13.38 6.45 -5.87
CA ILE A 219 -13.68 5.03 -6.00
C ILE A 219 -12.85 4.42 -7.14
N PRO A 220 -12.19 3.28 -6.90
CA PRO A 220 -11.25 2.66 -7.84
C PRO A 220 -11.89 2.17 -9.13
N LEU A 221 -13.12 1.66 -9.03
CA LEU A 221 -13.89 1.06 -10.11
C LEU A 221 -15.38 1.25 -9.77
N GLY A 222 -16.30 1.12 -10.73
CA GLY A 222 -17.71 1.12 -10.39
C GLY A 222 -18.65 1.36 -11.55
N THR A 223 -19.93 1.52 -11.22
CA THR A 223 -21.04 1.58 -12.20
C THR A 223 -21.77 2.92 -12.20
N THR A 224 -21.46 3.80 -11.25
CA THR A 224 -22.07 5.12 -11.11
C THR A 224 -21.68 6.03 -12.27
N ALA A 225 -22.62 6.68 -12.95
CA ALA A 225 -22.29 7.47 -14.15
C ALA A 225 -21.37 8.68 -13.90
N ASN A 226 -21.20 9.09 -12.62
CA ASN A 226 -20.43 10.26 -12.21
C ASN A 226 -19.14 9.92 -11.44
N HIS A 227 -18.75 8.66 -11.27
CA HIS A 227 -17.47 8.41 -10.61
C HIS A 227 -16.30 8.70 -11.54
N VAL A 228 -15.33 9.43 -11.02
CA VAL A 228 -14.00 9.53 -11.61
C VAL A 228 -13.23 8.33 -11.10
N VAL A 229 -12.98 7.35 -11.98
CA VAL A 229 -11.94 6.35 -11.72
C VAL A 229 -10.65 7.11 -11.50
N HIS A 230 -10.03 6.97 -10.33
CA HIS A 230 -8.80 7.69 -10.07
C HIS A 230 -7.70 7.21 -11.03
N GLN A 231 -7.03 8.16 -11.67
CA GLN A 231 -5.99 7.90 -12.67
C GLN A 231 -4.70 8.65 -12.37
N GLU A 232 -4.79 9.69 -11.54
CA GLU A 232 -3.74 10.66 -11.33
C GLU A 232 -3.50 10.84 -9.84
N HIS A 233 -2.24 11.05 -9.49
CA HIS A 233 -1.83 11.39 -8.14
C HIS A 233 -0.85 12.55 -8.17
N LEU A 234 -0.74 13.26 -7.06
CA LEU A 234 0.19 14.37 -6.94
C LEU A 234 1.63 13.85 -6.84
N ALA A 235 2.49 14.45 -7.65
CA ALA A 235 3.93 14.31 -7.56
C ALA A 235 4.62 15.68 -7.54
N TRP A 236 5.74 15.76 -6.81
CA TRP A 236 6.53 16.98 -6.75
C TRP A 236 7.46 17.07 -7.97
N ALA A 237 7.40 18.17 -8.71
CA ALA A 237 8.17 18.32 -9.95
C ALA A 237 9.65 18.60 -9.66
N VAL A 238 10.53 17.73 -10.16
CA VAL A 238 11.99 17.89 -9.97
C VAL A 238 12.76 17.81 -11.29
N THR A 239 13.99 18.28 -11.24
CA THR A 239 15.02 18.04 -12.26
C THR A 239 16.23 17.42 -11.59
N ALA A 240 16.85 16.44 -12.26
CA ALA A 240 18.08 15.82 -11.79
C ALA A 240 19.29 16.66 -12.21
N THR A 241 20.16 16.98 -11.26
CA THR A 241 21.45 17.63 -11.53
C THR A 241 22.59 16.62 -11.58
N ASP A 242 22.61 15.70 -10.61
CA ASP A 242 23.63 14.64 -10.51
C ASP A 242 23.10 13.35 -9.85
N ALA A 243 21.80 13.28 -9.54
CA ALA A 243 21.15 12.04 -9.13
C ALA A 243 20.98 11.08 -10.33
N ALA A 244 21.12 9.78 -10.07
CA ALA A 244 20.76 8.74 -11.03
C ALA A 244 19.23 8.60 -11.08
N VAL A 245 18.63 8.93 -12.22
CA VAL A 245 17.19 8.79 -12.45
C VAL A 245 16.87 7.34 -12.80
N LEU A 246 16.08 6.69 -11.95
CA LEU A 246 15.68 5.29 -12.09
C LEU A 246 14.33 5.15 -12.80
N ALA A 247 13.47 6.15 -12.63
CA ALA A 247 12.23 6.27 -13.36
C ALA A 247 11.77 7.72 -13.48
N THR A 248 10.96 7.98 -14.50
CA THR A 248 10.31 9.27 -14.75
C THR A 248 8.79 9.14 -14.74
N GLY A 249 8.10 10.16 -14.22
CA GLY A 249 6.65 10.32 -14.30
C GLY A 249 6.23 11.22 -15.46
N SER A 250 5.03 11.77 -15.39
CA SER A 250 4.45 12.66 -16.41
C SER A 250 5.26 13.94 -16.64
N SER A 251 6.01 14.43 -15.65
CA SER A 251 6.69 15.74 -15.72
C SER A 251 8.12 15.76 -15.16
N GLY A 252 8.83 14.63 -15.12
CA GLY A 252 10.23 14.58 -14.70
C GLY A 252 10.61 13.29 -13.95
N PRO A 253 11.78 13.26 -13.28
CA PRO A 253 12.16 12.16 -12.39
C PRO A 253 11.08 11.91 -11.33
N LEU A 254 10.71 10.65 -11.17
CA LEU A 254 9.76 10.18 -10.15
C LEU A 254 10.46 9.27 -9.14
N LEU A 255 11.51 8.56 -9.56
CA LEU A 255 12.37 7.80 -8.68
C LEU A 255 13.84 8.08 -9.03
N ALA A 256 14.62 8.49 -8.05
CA ALA A 256 16.04 8.76 -8.23
C ALA A 256 16.86 8.38 -7.00
N THR A 257 18.16 8.21 -7.18
CA THR A 257 19.08 7.95 -6.06
C THR A 257 20.43 8.61 -6.29
N LYS A 258 21.11 8.95 -5.19
CA LYS A 258 22.46 9.50 -5.21
C LYS A 258 23.26 9.02 -4.01
N ALA A 259 24.46 8.51 -4.26
CA ALA A 259 25.43 8.23 -3.21
C ALA A 259 25.94 9.55 -2.61
N TYR A 260 26.08 9.61 -1.29
CA TYR A 260 26.58 10.78 -0.57
C TYR A 260 27.35 10.36 0.68
N GLY A 261 28.66 10.66 0.71
CA GLY A 261 29.55 10.16 1.76
C GLY A 261 29.53 8.62 1.79
N GLY A 262 29.30 8.04 2.97
CA GLY A 262 29.13 6.60 3.14
C GLY A 262 27.73 6.07 2.83
N GLY A 263 26.74 6.95 2.64
CA GLY A 263 25.32 6.60 2.55
C GLY A 263 24.66 6.97 1.23
N HIS A 264 23.33 7.01 1.21
CA HIS A 264 22.54 7.33 0.01
C HIS A 264 21.33 8.20 0.31
N PHE A 265 21.01 9.08 -0.64
CA PHE A 265 19.67 9.64 -0.79
C PHE A 265 18.88 8.79 -1.79
N ILE A 266 17.64 8.49 -1.45
CA ILE A 266 16.65 7.88 -2.32
C ILE A 266 15.47 8.84 -2.39
N TYR A 267 15.06 9.22 -3.58
CA TYR A 267 13.94 10.14 -3.81
C TYR A 267 12.80 9.41 -4.49
N ASP A 268 11.61 9.51 -3.92
CA ASP A 268 10.35 9.09 -4.53
C ASP A 268 9.44 10.32 -4.65
N GLY A 269 9.04 10.70 -5.85
CA GLY A 269 8.32 11.94 -6.11
C GLY A 269 6.83 11.89 -5.80
N MET A 270 6.26 10.71 -5.54
CA MET A 270 4.84 10.53 -5.25
C MET A 270 4.49 11.07 -3.86
N MET A 271 3.40 11.82 -3.73
CA MET A 271 2.93 12.31 -2.42
C MET A 271 2.49 11.16 -1.50
N GLN A 272 1.70 10.21 -2.02
CA GLN A 272 1.13 9.08 -1.28
C GLN A 272 1.52 7.71 -1.86
N PRO A 273 2.81 7.34 -1.87
CA PRO A 273 3.28 6.14 -2.57
C PRO A 273 2.71 4.82 -2.03
N LEU A 274 2.15 4.82 -0.82
CA LEU A 274 1.69 3.60 -0.14
C LEU A 274 0.17 3.49 0.00
N ILE A 275 -0.58 4.47 -0.53
CA ILE A 275 -2.03 4.51 -0.41
C ILE A 275 -2.66 4.12 -1.74
N GLY A 276 -3.10 2.87 -1.91
CA GLY A 276 -3.84 2.42 -3.09
C GLY A 276 -5.25 1.96 -2.74
N LEU A 277 -6.25 2.34 -3.52
CA LEU A 277 -7.67 2.04 -3.28
C LEU A 277 -8.20 0.77 -3.96
N GLY A 278 -7.36 -0.10 -4.56
CA GLY A 278 -7.86 -1.37 -5.09
C GLY A 278 -7.03 -1.98 -6.22
N GLY A 279 -7.69 -2.81 -7.04
CA GLY A 279 -7.02 -3.69 -8.01
C GLY A 279 -6.30 -3.02 -9.18
N ASN A 280 -6.55 -1.74 -9.45
CA ASN A 280 -5.90 -0.99 -10.54
C ASN A 280 -4.67 -0.18 -10.09
N ASP A 281 -4.35 -0.22 -8.79
CA ASP A 281 -3.37 0.68 -8.20
C ASP A 281 -1.98 0.06 -8.18
N ALA A 282 -0.98 0.91 -8.37
CA ALA A 282 0.42 0.48 -8.32
C ALA A 282 0.95 0.36 -6.87
N GLY A 283 0.07 0.32 -5.87
CA GLY A 283 0.42 0.29 -4.43
C GLY A 283 1.40 -0.81 -4.07
N MET A 284 1.20 -2.04 -4.57
CA MET A 284 2.13 -3.15 -4.32
C MET A 284 3.49 -2.92 -4.98
N TYR A 285 3.52 -2.40 -6.22
CA TYR A 285 4.80 -2.07 -6.87
C TYR A 285 5.52 -0.96 -6.12
N SER A 286 4.82 0.08 -5.69
CA SER A 286 5.41 1.19 -4.94
C SER A 286 5.92 0.74 -3.56
N TYR A 287 5.17 -0.10 -2.84
CA TYR A 287 5.64 -0.71 -1.60
C TYR A 287 6.96 -1.47 -1.79
N PHE A 288 7.14 -2.20 -2.90
CA PHE A 288 8.41 -2.90 -3.15
C PHE A 288 9.59 -1.94 -3.42
N ILE A 289 9.36 -0.70 -3.87
CA ILE A 289 10.42 0.33 -3.92
C ILE A 289 10.91 0.63 -2.49
N LEU A 290 9.97 0.88 -1.57
CA LEU A 290 10.27 1.09 -0.15
C LEU A 290 10.97 -0.12 0.46
N ARG A 291 10.44 -1.32 0.21
CA ARG A 291 10.99 -2.58 0.72
C ARG A 291 12.43 -2.81 0.27
N HIS A 292 12.70 -2.62 -1.02
CA HIS A 292 14.05 -2.73 -1.56
C HIS A 292 15.00 -1.65 -1.01
N ALA A 293 14.51 -0.45 -0.69
CA ALA A 293 15.30 0.59 -0.03
C ALA A 293 15.69 0.18 1.41
N VAL A 294 14.73 -0.36 2.18
CA VAL A 294 15.00 -0.91 3.52
C VAL A 294 16.02 -2.04 3.44
N GLU A 295 15.84 -3.00 2.54
CA GLU A 295 16.76 -4.13 2.38
C GLU A 295 18.16 -3.68 1.98
N TRP A 296 18.25 -2.69 1.09
CA TRP A 296 19.53 -2.12 0.70
C TRP A 296 20.27 -1.47 1.87
N ALA A 297 19.56 -0.66 2.66
CA ALA A 297 20.18 0.03 3.79
C ALA A 297 20.67 -0.94 4.87
N PHE A 298 19.88 -1.98 5.18
CA PHE A 298 20.26 -3.00 6.16
C PHE A 298 21.44 -3.85 5.69
N GLU A 299 21.45 -4.23 4.41
CA GLU A 299 22.59 -4.93 3.79
C GLU A 299 23.86 -4.07 3.84
N ALA A 300 23.76 -2.78 3.47
CA ALA A 300 24.89 -1.84 3.51
C ALA A 300 25.44 -1.64 4.93
N ALA A 301 24.57 -1.67 5.93
CA ALA A 301 24.93 -1.59 7.35
C ALA A 301 25.40 -2.93 7.94
N ASN A 302 25.34 -4.02 7.18
CA ASN A 302 25.64 -5.39 7.65
C ASN A 302 24.88 -5.77 8.93
N VAL A 303 23.59 -5.42 8.98
CA VAL A 303 22.67 -5.81 10.08
C VAL A 303 21.48 -6.60 9.53
N PRO A 304 20.95 -7.57 10.28
CA PRO A 304 19.81 -8.35 9.83
C PRO A 304 18.52 -7.52 9.88
N ILE A 305 17.57 -7.83 9.00
CA ILE A 305 16.19 -7.37 9.14
C ILE A 305 15.48 -8.35 10.08
N VAL A 306 15.23 -7.90 11.31
CA VAL A 306 14.39 -8.67 12.24
C VAL A 306 12.94 -8.53 11.76
N LYS A 307 12.23 -9.65 11.57
CA LYS A 307 10.79 -9.64 11.30
C LYS A 307 10.04 -10.20 12.50
N VAL A 308 9.12 -9.43 13.05
CA VAL A 308 8.11 -9.93 13.97
C VAL A 308 7.00 -10.51 13.10
N SER A 309 6.60 -11.76 13.31
CA SER A 309 5.48 -12.33 12.55
C SER A 309 4.27 -11.38 12.65
N PRO A 310 3.78 -10.80 11.54
CA PRO A 310 2.61 -9.94 11.57
C PRO A 310 1.37 -10.75 11.97
N TRP A 311 1.42 -12.07 11.74
CA TRP A 311 0.49 -13.05 12.30
C TRP A 311 0.80 -13.27 13.78
N ARG A 312 0.00 -12.68 14.67
CA ARG A 312 -0.12 -13.14 16.05
C ARG A 312 -0.66 -14.57 15.99
N TYR A 313 0.20 -15.58 16.04
CA TYR A 313 -0.20 -17.00 16.02
C TYR A 313 -1.25 -17.27 17.12
N PRO A 314 -2.49 -17.64 16.72
CA PRO A 314 -2.88 -19.05 16.70
C PRO A 314 -3.68 -19.48 15.46
N TYR A 315 -3.56 -18.79 14.31
CA TYR A 315 -4.33 -19.15 13.12
C TYR A 315 -3.65 -20.27 12.30
N ASP A 316 -4.32 -21.42 12.21
CA ASP A 316 -4.03 -22.48 11.23
C ASP A 316 -4.59 -22.04 9.87
N SER A 317 -3.76 -21.45 9.01
CA SER A 317 -3.96 -21.62 7.57
C SER A 317 -2.63 -21.49 6.83
N ALA A 318 -2.22 -22.59 6.21
CA ALA A 318 -1.04 -22.64 5.35
C ALA A 318 -1.35 -22.19 3.91
N PHE A 319 -2.63 -22.13 3.50
CA PHE A 319 -3.08 -21.71 2.17
C PHE A 319 -4.63 -21.65 2.13
N ILE A 320 -5.21 -20.55 1.63
CA ILE A 320 -6.65 -20.38 1.39
C ILE A 320 -6.85 -19.96 -0.07
N VAL A 321 -7.88 -20.48 -0.73
CA VAL A 321 -8.26 -20.07 -2.09
C VAL A 321 -9.52 -19.23 -2.01
N ARG A 322 -9.42 -17.96 -2.43
CA ARG A 322 -10.58 -17.06 -2.57
C ARG A 322 -11.15 -17.18 -3.97
N HIS A 323 -12.48 -17.28 -4.05
CA HIS A 323 -13.26 -17.27 -5.28
C HIS A 323 -14.28 -16.14 -5.23
N ASP A 324 -14.17 -15.22 -6.19
CA ASP A 324 -15.14 -14.16 -6.42
C ASP A 324 -16.01 -14.62 -7.62
N PHE A 325 -17.26 -15.01 -7.35
CA PHE A 325 -18.23 -15.53 -8.34
C PHE A 325 -19.31 -14.50 -8.71
N GLU A 326 -19.24 -13.32 -8.09
CA GLU A 326 -20.04 -12.15 -8.42
C GLU A 326 -21.55 -12.49 -8.49
N ASN A 327 -22.23 -12.28 -9.61
CA ASN A 327 -23.63 -12.65 -9.80
C ASN A 327 -23.85 -13.74 -10.86
N PHE A 328 -22.79 -14.50 -11.20
CA PHE A 328 -22.84 -15.53 -12.25
C PHE A 328 -23.45 -16.83 -11.73
N ALA A 329 -24.69 -17.11 -12.14
CA ALA A 329 -25.47 -18.23 -11.63
C ALA A 329 -24.81 -19.61 -11.84
N ASP A 330 -24.17 -19.83 -12.99
CA ASP A 330 -23.46 -21.07 -13.32
C ASP A 330 -22.21 -21.29 -12.45
N SER A 331 -21.44 -20.22 -12.21
CA SER A 331 -20.32 -20.24 -11.26
C SER A 331 -20.81 -20.58 -9.86
N ILE A 332 -21.86 -19.92 -9.37
CA ILE A 332 -22.43 -20.16 -8.04
C ILE A 332 -22.92 -21.62 -7.90
N GLN A 333 -23.57 -22.17 -8.92
CA GLN A 333 -23.98 -23.59 -8.92
C GLN A 333 -22.81 -24.57 -8.87
N SER A 334 -21.61 -24.15 -9.28
CA SER A 334 -20.39 -24.98 -9.29
C SER A 334 -19.65 -25.05 -7.94
N ILE A 335 -20.04 -24.24 -6.94
CA ILE A 335 -19.32 -24.11 -5.65
C ILE A 335 -19.07 -25.46 -4.98
N GLU A 336 -20.07 -26.35 -4.90
CA GLU A 336 -19.90 -27.67 -4.27
C GLU A 336 -18.82 -28.51 -4.97
N ALA A 337 -18.79 -28.48 -6.31
CA ALA A 337 -17.80 -29.22 -7.08
C ALA A 337 -16.39 -28.66 -6.87
N ASN A 338 -16.23 -27.34 -6.84
CA ASN A 338 -14.94 -26.70 -6.58
C ASN A 338 -14.45 -27.01 -5.17
N ALA A 339 -15.32 -26.90 -4.16
CA ALA A 339 -14.99 -27.18 -2.77
C ALA A 339 -14.53 -28.63 -2.59
N GLN A 340 -15.18 -29.57 -3.27
CA GLN A 340 -14.75 -30.96 -3.31
C GLN A 340 -13.33 -31.12 -3.87
N GLN A 341 -13.03 -30.46 -5.00
CA GLN A 341 -11.69 -30.54 -5.62
C GLN A 341 -10.59 -29.94 -4.74
N GLU A 342 -10.90 -28.88 -4.01
CA GLU A 342 -9.96 -28.24 -3.08
C GLU A 342 -9.71 -29.08 -1.85
N ALA A 343 -10.78 -29.61 -1.25
CA ALA A 343 -10.68 -30.52 -0.11
C ALA A 343 -9.83 -31.75 -0.45
N LEU A 344 -9.97 -32.30 -1.67
CA LEU A 344 -9.12 -33.40 -2.17
C LEU A 344 -7.63 -33.02 -2.25
N LYS A 345 -7.30 -31.73 -2.33
CA LYS A 345 -5.93 -31.20 -2.37
C LYS A 345 -5.45 -30.67 -1.02
N GLY A 346 -6.25 -30.81 0.03
CA GLY A 346 -5.94 -30.25 1.36
C GLY A 346 -6.03 -28.71 1.41
N ALA A 347 -6.76 -28.11 0.48
CA ALA A 347 -7.04 -26.68 0.45
C ALA A 347 -8.47 -26.41 0.92
N LYS A 348 -8.70 -25.19 1.44
CA LYS A 348 -10.02 -24.67 1.78
C LYS A 348 -10.37 -23.52 0.84
N GLY A 349 -11.56 -23.57 0.27
CA GLY A 349 -12.13 -22.49 -0.53
C GLY A 349 -13.01 -21.55 0.26
N GLU A 350 -12.90 -20.26 -0.07
CA GLU A 350 -13.82 -19.20 0.35
C GLU A 350 -14.52 -18.64 -0.88
N TYR A 351 -15.85 -18.65 -0.88
CA TYR A 351 -16.68 -18.36 -2.05
C TYR A 351 -17.56 -17.15 -1.79
N TYR A 352 -17.38 -16.10 -2.60
CA TYR A 352 -18.09 -14.82 -2.49
C TYR A 352 -18.98 -14.62 -3.71
N PHE A 353 -20.23 -14.26 -3.48
CA PHE A 353 -21.20 -13.99 -4.55
C PHE A 353 -22.30 -13.05 -4.05
N THR A 354 -23.12 -12.55 -4.97
CA THR A 354 -24.27 -11.72 -4.65
C THR A 354 -25.47 -12.57 -4.29
N THR A 355 -25.89 -12.48 -3.04
CA THR A 355 -26.94 -13.35 -2.47
C THR A 355 -28.30 -13.21 -3.16
N GLY A 356 -28.61 -12.02 -3.72
CA GLY A 356 -29.84 -11.75 -4.46
C GLY A 356 -30.07 -12.66 -5.67
N THR A 357 -29.01 -13.20 -6.30
CA THR A 357 -29.12 -14.15 -7.43
C THR A 357 -29.66 -15.51 -7.00
N VAL A 358 -29.42 -15.92 -5.75
CA VAL A 358 -29.82 -17.22 -5.20
C VAL A 358 -31.02 -17.13 -4.25
N ARG A 359 -31.30 -15.93 -3.69
CA ARG A 359 -32.39 -15.73 -2.73
C ARG A 359 -33.74 -16.13 -3.32
N LEU A 360 -34.46 -17.01 -2.63
CA LEU A 360 -35.83 -17.37 -2.97
C LEU A 360 -36.74 -16.14 -2.99
N GLY A 361 -37.58 -16.05 -4.02
CA GLY A 361 -38.48 -14.91 -4.22
C GLY A 361 -37.77 -13.61 -4.62
N SER A 362 -36.46 -13.64 -4.86
CA SER A 362 -35.77 -12.48 -5.46
C SER A 362 -36.25 -12.24 -6.90
N PRO A 363 -36.19 -10.99 -7.39
CA PRO A 363 -36.59 -10.67 -8.76
C PRO A 363 -35.59 -11.17 -9.82
N ASP A 364 -34.44 -11.74 -9.42
CA ASP A 364 -33.46 -12.33 -10.34
C ASP A 364 -34.02 -13.63 -10.93
N THR A 365 -34.05 -13.70 -12.26
CA THR A 365 -34.60 -14.81 -13.04
C THR A 365 -33.52 -15.65 -13.74
N GLN A 366 -32.23 -15.44 -13.43
CA GLN A 366 -31.16 -16.31 -13.92
C GLN A 366 -31.34 -17.77 -13.47
N LEU A 367 -31.94 -17.97 -12.29
CA LEU A 367 -32.31 -19.27 -11.74
C LEU A 367 -33.81 -19.30 -11.46
N THR A 368 -34.46 -20.42 -11.77
CA THR A 368 -35.80 -20.71 -11.29
C THR A 368 -35.80 -20.90 -9.77
N GLU A 369 -36.96 -20.75 -9.11
CA GLU A 369 -37.06 -20.98 -7.65
C GLU A 369 -36.61 -22.39 -7.23
N ALA A 370 -36.85 -23.40 -8.08
CA ALA A 370 -36.38 -24.76 -7.85
C ALA A 370 -34.84 -24.86 -7.92
N GLU A 371 -34.22 -24.17 -8.88
CA GLU A 371 -32.76 -24.13 -9.02
C GLU A 371 -32.10 -23.30 -7.91
N LYS A 372 -32.72 -22.20 -7.48
CA LYS A 372 -32.30 -21.43 -6.30
C LYS A 372 -32.28 -22.31 -5.05
N GLN A 373 -33.37 -23.03 -4.79
CA GLN A 373 -33.45 -23.98 -3.67
C GLN A 373 -32.38 -25.08 -3.77
N ALA A 374 -32.19 -25.68 -4.95
CA ALA A 374 -31.16 -26.69 -5.17
C ALA A 374 -29.74 -26.14 -4.97
N THR A 375 -29.51 -24.88 -5.35
CA THR A 375 -28.23 -24.18 -5.14
C THR A 375 -27.97 -23.95 -3.66
N ILE A 376 -28.98 -23.49 -2.89
CA ILE A 376 -28.88 -23.35 -1.43
C ILE A 376 -28.50 -24.68 -0.77
N GLU A 377 -29.11 -25.78 -1.20
CA GLU A 377 -28.78 -27.13 -0.69
C GLU A 377 -27.36 -27.56 -1.07
N SER A 378 -26.89 -27.20 -2.27
CA SER A 378 -25.51 -27.39 -2.74
C SER A 378 -24.50 -26.65 -1.87
N LEU A 379 -24.77 -25.38 -1.54
CA LEU A 379 -23.93 -24.58 -0.63
C LEU A 379 -23.83 -25.22 0.76
N ARG A 380 -24.95 -25.73 1.31
CA ARG A 380 -24.94 -26.46 2.59
C ARG A 380 -24.04 -27.70 2.55
N ARG A 381 -24.06 -28.44 1.44
CA ARG A 381 -23.17 -29.60 1.24
C ARG A 381 -21.71 -29.18 1.08
N ALA A 382 -21.43 -28.10 0.36
CA ALA A 382 -20.07 -27.56 0.23
C ALA A 382 -19.44 -27.26 1.59
N VAL A 383 -20.19 -26.61 2.48
CA VAL A 383 -19.77 -26.30 3.85
C VAL A 383 -19.60 -27.58 4.67
N SER A 384 -20.64 -28.41 4.76
CA SER A 384 -20.66 -29.56 5.67
C SER A 384 -19.77 -30.74 5.27
N LEU A 385 -19.53 -30.93 3.97
CA LEU A 385 -18.75 -32.07 3.46
C LEU A 385 -17.31 -31.69 3.13
N TYR A 386 -17.04 -30.45 2.74
CA TYR A 386 -15.75 -30.03 2.20
C TYR A 386 -15.12 -28.84 2.94
N GLY A 387 -15.78 -28.31 3.98
CA GLY A 387 -15.24 -27.23 4.81
C GLY A 387 -15.18 -25.87 4.09
N ALA A 388 -15.97 -25.69 3.03
CA ALA A 388 -16.06 -24.41 2.32
C ALA A 388 -16.55 -23.29 3.26
N THR A 389 -16.10 -22.07 3.01
CA THR A 389 -16.69 -20.86 3.62
C THR A 389 -17.48 -20.09 2.56
N ILE A 390 -18.71 -19.73 2.90
CA ILE A 390 -19.60 -18.92 2.07
C ILE A 390 -19.61 -17.48 2.59
N GLY A 391 -19.19 -16.55 1.74
CA GLY A 391 -19.19 -15.11 1.96
C GLY A 391 -20.11 -14.38 0.99
N SER A 392 -20.29 -13.09 1.24
CA SER A 392 -21.12 -12.22 0.40
C SER A 392 -20.27 -11.16 -0.28
N HIS A 393 -20.61 -10.88 -1.54
CA HIS A 393 -20.25 -9.61 -2.17
C HIS A 393 -21.25 -8.50 -1.81
N ASN A 394 -22.54 -8.76 -1.99
CA ASN A 394 -23.67 -7.92 -1.59
C ASN A 394 -24.97 -8.71 -1.91
N GLY A 395 -26.01 -8.05 -2.43
CA GLY A 395 -27.21 -8.68 -2.97
C GLY A 395 -28.46 -8.51 -2.11
N GLY A 396 -28.42 -7.68 -1.06
CA GLY A 396 -29.61 -7.33 -0.30
C GLY A 396 -30.62 -6.53 -1.09
N LEU A 397 -30.14 -5.46 -1.73
CA LEU A 397 -30.90 -4.45 -2.44
C LEU A 397 -30.29 -4.18 -3.82
N ALA A 398 -31.11 -3.62 -4.72
CA ALA A 398 -30.68 -3.24 -6.06
C ALA A 398 -29.61 -2.13 -6.02
N ASN A 399 -28.89 -1.97 -7.13
CA ASN A 399 -27.93 -0.87 -7.29
C ASN A 399 -28.64 0.50 -7.10
N PRO A 400 -28.19 1.33 -6.14
CA PRO A 400 -28.86 2.59 -5.83
C PRO A 400 -28.64 3.68 -6.90
N VAL A 401 -27.69 3.50 -7.81
CA VAL A 401 -27.28 4.52 -8.78
C VAL A 401 -27.87 4.30 -10.17
N ASN A 402 -28.20 3.06 -10.50
CA ASN A 402 -28.84 2.73 -11.76
C ASN A 402 -30.16 1.95 -11.55
N PRO A 403 -31.28 2.64 -11.28
CA PRO A 403 -32.58 1.99 -11.08
C PRO A 403 -33.15 1.34 -12.35
N GLY A 404 -32.53 1.57 -13.52
CA GLY A 404 -32.95 0.96 -14.79
C GLY A 404 -32.38 -0.43 -15.05
N LEU A 405 -31.50 -0.94 -14.17
CA LEU A 405 -30.92 -2.27 -14.33
C LEU A 405 -31.99 -3.36 -14.20
N ALA A 406 -31.93 -4.35 -15.08
CA ALA A 406 -32.71 -5.57 -14.91
C ALA A 406 -32.14 -6.36 -13.72
N PRO A 407 -32.96 -7.12 -12.98
CA PRO A 407 -32.49 -7.96 -11.87
C PRO A 407 -31.38 -8.97 -12.21
N THR A 408 -31.25 -9.33 -13.49
CA THR A 408 -30.23 -10.25 -14.01
C THR A 408 -28.96 -9.53 -14.47
N SER A 409 -28.94 -8.20 -14.47
CA SER A 409 -27.75 -7.43 -14.86
C SER A 409 -26.64 -7.61 -13.83
N TYR A 410 -25.39 -7.70 -14.30
CA TYR A 410 -24.18 -7.82 -13.46
C TYR A 410 -24.22 -6.85 -12.26
N ASP A 411 -24.40 -5.57 -12.56
CA ASP A 411 -24.36 -4.48 -11.58
C ASP A 411 -25.56 -4.40 -10.64
N TYR A 412 -26.65 -5.15 -10.89
CA TYR A 412 -27.90 -5.00 -10.14
C TYR A 412 -27.71 -5.35 -8.66
N TRP A 413 -27.01 -6.45 -8.40
CA TRP A 413 -26.67 -6.89 -7.05
C TRP A 413 -25.19 -6.65 -6.71
N HIS A 414 -24.34 -6.49 -7.72
CA HIS A 414 -22.88 -6.43 -7.59
C HIS A 414 -22.39 -4.97 -7.53
N TRP A 415 -22.54 -4.33 -6.38
CA TRP A 415 -22.09 -2.97 -6.12
C TRP A 415 -21.59 -2.85 -4.66
N GLY A 416 -20.60 -1.98 -4.43
CA GLY A 416 -19.99 -1.77 -3.10
C GLY A 416 -20.52 -0.50 -2.40
N PRO A 417 -20.35 -0.40 -1.07
CA PRO A 417 -20.88 0.70 -0.26
C PRO A 417 -20.41 2.09 -0.72
N ASP A 418 -19.19 2.24 -1.25
CA ASP A 418 -18.70 3.55 -1.73
C ASP A 418 -19.58 4.13 -2.85
N GLU A 419 -20.22 3.30 -3.68
CA GLU A 419 -21.14 3.74 -4.73
C GLU A 419 -22.44 4.33 -4.17
N ALA A 420 -22.81 3.93 -2.96
CA ALA A 420 -24.05 4.34 -2.34
C ALA A 420 -23.86 5.61 -1.50
N LEU A 421 -22.68 5.90 -0.95
CA LEU A 421 -22.49 6.93 0.08
C LEU A 421 -23.03 8.31 -0.31
N ASP A 422 -22.87 8.70 -1.57
CA ASP A 422 -23.29 10.02 -2.08
C ASP A 422 -24.71 10.02 -2.70
N THR A 423 -25.48 8.94 -2.47
CA THR A 423 -26.83 8.76 -3.00
C THR A 423 -27.89 8.99 -1.92
N ASN A 424 -29.14 9.22 -2.35
CA ASN A 424 -30.28 9.32 -1.42
C ASN A 424 -31.44 8.40 -1.86
N PRO A 425 -31.31 7.07 -1.69
CA PRO A 425 -32.33 6.12 -2.14
C PRO A 425 -33.64 6.29 -1.35
N GLN A 426 -34.77 6.20 -2.06
CA GLN A 426 -36.09 6.38 -1.47
C GLN A 426 -36.34 5.37 -0.34
N GLY A 427 -36.82 5.87 0.81
CA GLY A 427 -37.16 5.03 1.98
C GLY A 427 -36.01 4.81 2.96
N TYR A 428 -34.83 5.39 2.71
CA TYR A 428 -33.67 5.31 3.58
C TYR A 428 -33.22 6.71 4.00
N ALA A 429 -32.55 6.81 5.15
CA ALA A 429 -32.03 8.09 5.65
C ALA A 429 -30.91 8.68 4.77
N GLY A 430 -30.32 7.85 3.92
CA GLY A 430 -29.28 8.21 2.96
C GLY A 430 -28.58 6.95 2.44
N GLY A 431 -27.61 7.15 1.54
CA GLY A 431 -26.81 6.11 0.93
C GLY A 431 -26.15 5.13 1.89
N LYS A 432 -25.55 5.65 2.97
CA LYS A 432 -24.94 4.83 4.04
C LYS A 432 -25.93 3.84 4.66
N ALA A 433 -27.15 4.30 4.98
CA ALA A 433 -28.19 3.45 5.55
C ALA A 433 -28.70 2.40 4.55
N TYR A 434 -28.75 2.75 3.26
CA TYR A 434 -29.08 1.82 2.18
C TYR A 434 -28.04 0.71 2.04
N ALA A 435 -26.75 1.08 1.99
CA ALA A 435 -25.64 0.13 1.93
C ALA A 435 -25.63 -0.84 3.11
N ALA A 436 -25.77 -0.31 4.33
CA ALA A 436 -25.85 -1.13 5.54
C ALA A 436 -27.01 -2.12 5.49
N ALA A 437 -28.19 -1.71 5.04
CA ALA A 437 -29.34 -2.59 4.90
C ALA A 437 -29.11 -3.68 3.83
N SER A 438 -28.50 -3.33 2.70
CA SER A 438 -28.20 -4.29 1.64
C SER A 438 -27.21 -5.36 2.09
N ILE A 439 -26.10 -4.94 2.70
CA ILE A 439 -25.08 -5.87 3.19
C ILE A 439 -25.65 -6.73 4.32
N ALA A 440 -26.38 -6.14 5.27
CA ALA A 440 -27.03 -6.87 6.35
C ALA A 440 -28.01 -7.94 5.83
N GLN A 441 -28.82 -7.63 4.82
CA GLN A 441 -29.72 -8.59 4.21
C GLN A 441 -28.95 -9.75 3.55
N SER A 442 -27.81 -9.48 2.91
CA SER A 442 -26.98 -10.55 2.34
C SER A 442 -26.42 -11.50 3.42
N PHE A 443 -26.12 -11.00 4.61
CA PHE A 443 -25.74 -11.86 5.73
C PHE A 443 -26.91 -12.66 6.26
N GLN A 444 -28.11 -12.07 6.36
CA GLN A 444 -29.32 -12.78 6.78
C GLN A 444 -29.65 -13.95 5.85
N ASP A 445 -29.42 -13.78 4.54
CA ASP A 445 -29.58 -14.86 3.57
C ASP A 445 -28.64 -16.03 3.87
N ILE A 446 -27.33 -15.76 3.97
CA ILE A 446 -26.32 -16.80 4.24
C ILE A 446 -26.57 -17.48 5.59
N GLU A 447 -26.88 -16.70 6.62
CA GLU A 447 -27.22 -17.21 7.96
C GLU A 447 -28.47 -18.10 7.91
N GLY A 448 -29.49 -17.71 7.15
CA GLY A 448 -30.69 -18.51 6.92
C GLY A 448 -30.42 -19.79 6.14
N TRP A 449 -29.61 -19.73 5.09
CA TRP A 449 -29.23 -20.89 4.28
C TRP A 449 -28.38 -21.89 5.05
N LEU A 450 -27.54 -21.43 5.96
CA LEU A 450 -26.59 -22.25 6.71
C LEU A 450 -27.02 -22.54 8.14
N VAL A 451 -28.30 -22.37 8.49
CA VAL A 451 -28.83 -22.73 9.81
C VAL A 451 -28.38 -24.14 10.19
N GLY A 452 -27.77 -24.25 11.38
CA GLY A 452 -27.25 -25.50 11.94
C GLY A 452 -25.88 -25.94 11.43
N LEU A 453 -25.18 -25.14 10.61
CA LEU A 453 -23.84 -25.41 10.10
C LEU A 453 -22.83 -24.37 10.58
N ASP A 454 -21.58 -24.80 10.82
CA ASP A 454 -20.45 -23.90 10.99
C ASP A 454 -19.90 -23.54 9.61
N ASN A 455 -19.91 -22.26 9.27
CA ASN A 455 -19.41 -21.74 8.00
C ASN A 455 -17.87 -21.60 7.97
N GLY A 456 -17.17 -22.32 8.86
CA GLY A 456 -15.72 -22.48 8.87
C GLY A 456 -14.94 -21.21 9.16
N ARG A 457 -15.53 -20.26 9.89
CA ARG A 457 -14.93 -18.93 10.11
C ARG A 457 -13.96 -18.96 11.29
N ALA A 458 -12.75 -18.40 11.13
CA ALA A 458 -11.76 -18.37 12.21
C ALA A 458 -12.31 -17.60 13.44
N GLY A 459 -12.14 -18.16 14.64
CA GLY A 459 -12.67 -17.58 15.89
C GLY A 459 -14.06 -18.07 16.31
N CYS A 460 -14.67 -19.00 15.56
CA CYS A 460 -15.90 -19.68 15.97
C CYS A 460 -15.63 -20.64 17.15
N GLY A 461 -15.87 -20.16 18.37
CA GLY A 461 -16.20 -21.01 19.50
C GLY A 461 -17.70 -21.31 19.54
N SER A 462 -18.15 -22.11 20.51
CA SER A 462 -19.56 -22.45 20.79
C SER A 462 -20.46 -21.26 21.19
N ALA A 463 -20.02 -20.01 20.99
CA ALA A 463 -20.66 -18.79 21.44
C ALA A 463 -21.41 -18.01 20.35
N GLY A 464 -21.41 -18.47 19.08
CA GLY A 464 -22.19 -17.84 18.01
C GLY A 464 -21.69 -16.47 17.53
N ASN A 465 -20.48 -16.05 17.94
CA ASN A 465 -19.89 -14.76 17.56
C ASN A 465 -19.01 -14.87 16.30
N CYS A 466 -19.44 -15.66 15.31
CA CYS A 466 -18.66 -15.88 14.09
C CYS A 466 -18.59 -14.57 13.27
N PRO A 467 -17.41 -14.06 12.94
CA PRO A 467 -17.31 -12.85 12.13
C PRO A 467 -18.00 -13.02 10.78
N ARG A 468 -18.64 -11.98 10.25
CA ARG A 468 -19.20 -12.03 8.88
C ARG A 468 -18.09 -11.76 7.88
N VAL A 469 -17.93 -12.63 6.89
CA VAL A 469 -16.92 -12.46 5.84
C VAL A 469 -17.55 -11.83 4.60
N TRP A 470 -16.88 -10.83 4.05
CA TRP A 470 -17.39 -10.00 2.98
C TRP A 470 -16.25 -9.44 2.13
N VAL A 471 -16.51 -9.30 0.84
CA VAL A 471 -15.59 -8.75 -0.17
C VAL A 471 -16.37 -7.75 -1.01
N SER A 472 -15.90 -6.52 -1.11
CA SER A 472 -16.55 -5.46 -1.87
C SER A 472 -16.49 -5.71 -3.36
N PRO A 473 -17.64 -5.65 -4.05
CA PRO A 473 -17.66 -5.44 -5.48
C PRO A 473 -16.77 -4.24 -5.85
N TYR A 474 -15.96 -4.40 -6.90
CA TYR A 474 -15.15 -3.32 -7.46
C TYR A 474 -14.14 -2.68 -6.51
N PHE A 475 -13.79 -3.32 -5.38
CA PHE A 475 -12.95 -2.71 -4.34
C PHE A 475 -13.58 -1.44 -3.71
N ASN A 476 -14.92 -1.29 -3.79
CA ASN A 476 -15.66 -0.10 -3.37
C ASN A 476 -16.03 -0.10 -1.88
N SER A 477 -15.04 -0.35 -1.03
CA SER A 477 -15.15 -0.18 0.43
C SER A 477 -13.97 0.59 1.00
N GLY A 478 -13.41 1.49 0.19
CA GLY A 478 -12.27 2.30 0.54
C GLY A 478 -12.64 3.45 1.46
N ARG A 479 -13.83 4.04 1.38
CA ARG A 479 -14.14 5.31 2.07
C ARG A 479 -14.48 5.12 3.56
N ASP A 480 -14.31 6.18 4.35
CA ASP A 480 -14.56 6.16 5.80
C ASP A 480 -16.02 5.80 6.12
N GLY A 481 -16.96 6.30 5.32
CA GLY A 481 -18.38 5.93 5.43
C GLY A 481 -18.66 4.44 5.16
N SER A 482 -17.83 3.78 4.36
CA SER A 482 -17.92 2.33 4.10
C SER A 482 -17.35 1.51 5.26
N PHE A 483 -16.26 1.95 5.90
CA PHE A 483 -15.77 1.32 7.11
C PHE A 483 -16.82 1.34 8.22
N ASP A 484 -17.51 2.47 8.42
CA ASP A 484 -18.60 2.55 9.38
C ASP A 484 -19.74 1.58 9.06
N VAL A 485 -20.07 1.40 7.77
CA VAL A 485 -21.09 0.43 7.34
C VAL A 485 -20.65 -0.99 7.72
N LEU A 486 -19.41 -1.35 7.44
CA LEU A 486 -18.84 -2.67 7.69
C LEU A 486 -18.77 -2.98 9.18
N GLU A 487 -18.39 -2.01 10.01
CA GLU A 487 -18.42 -2.11 11.47
C GLU A 487 -19.87 -2.31 11.96
N GLN A 488 -20.82 -1.50 11.46
CA GLN A 488 -22.23 -1.59 11.86
C GLN A 488 -22.84 -2.96 11.58
N VAL A 489 -22.47 -3.60 10.47
CA VAL A 489 -22.98 -4.94 10.09
C VAL A 489 -22.14 -6.09 10.66
N GLY A 490 -21.07 -5.80 11.41
CA GLY A 490 -20.19 -6.80 12.01
C GLY A 490 -19.40 -7.61 10.98
N ALA A 491 -19.03 -6.99 9.85
CA ALA A 491 -18.21 -7.61 8.82
C ALA A 491 -16.72 -7.46 9.15
N ILE A 492 -15.96 -8.55 9.00
CA ILE A 492 -14.51 -8.50 8.85
C ILE A 492 -14.23 -8.49 7.36
N THR A 493 -13.58 -7.42 6.89
CA THR A 493 -13.12 -7.34 5.50
C THR A 493 -11.71 -7.90 5.38
N MET A 494 -11.47 -8.57 4.27
CA MET A 494 -10.15 -9.10 3.91
C MET A 494 -9.81 -8.61 2.50
N GLY A 495 -8.74 -7.83 2.36
CA GLY A 495 -8.07 -7.65 1.07
C GLY A 495 -8.49 -6.45 0.19
N GLU A 496 -9.25 -5.48 0.70
CA GLU A 496 -9.74 -4.34 -0.10
C GLU A 496 -9.73 -3.02 0.68
N GLN A 497 -8.57 -2.63 1.18
CA GLN A 497 -8.42 -1.37 1.92
C GLN A 497 -7.18 -0.60 1.48
N LYS A 498 -7.15 0.69 1.85
CA LYS A 498 -6.37 1.78 1.23
C LYS A 498 -4.85 1.60 1.18
N LEU A 499 -4.24 0.56 1.77
CA LEU A 499 -2.79 0.49 2.01
C LEU A 499 -2.11 -0.79 1.50
N SER A 500 -0.87 -0.68 1.05
CA SER A 500 0.01 -1.81 0.71
C SER A 500 1.19 -1.92 1.69
N PRO A 501 1.62 -3.13 2.13
CA PRO A 501 1.26 -4.47 1.66
C PRO A 501 0.15 -5.18 2.47
N PHE A 502 -0.32 -6.34 2.00
CA PHE A 502 -1.30 -7.19 2.71
C PHE A 502 -0.65 -8.22 3.65
N PRO A 503 -1.31 -8.61 4.77
CA PRO A 503 -2.54 -8.04 5.32
C PRO A 503 -2.26 -6.76 6.15
N HIS A 504 -3.10 -5.74 6.03
CA HIS A 504 -2.93 -4.46 6.72
C HIS A 504 -4.04 -4.18 7.75
N TRP A 505 -3.81 -3.15 8.56
CA TRP A 505 -4.81 -2.45 9.36
C TRP A 505 -5.26 -1.19 8.60
N THR A 506 -6.53 -0.82 8.71
CA THR A 506 -7.07 0.37 8.06
C THR A 506 -6.60 1.66 8.74
N VAL A 507 -6.15 2.66 7.97
CA VAL A 507 -5.91 4.03 8.46
C VAL A 507 -7.09 4.91 8.08
N SER A 508 -7.72 5.50 9.08
CA SER A 508 -8.68 6.60 8.90
C SER A 508 -7.96 7.81 8.30
N THR A 509 -8.55 8.39 7.27
CA THR A 509 -8.03 9.61 6.63
C THR A 509 -8.63 10.88 7.20
N ALA A 510 -9.73 10.78 7.95
CA ALA A 510 -10.39 11.87 8.66
C ALA A 510 -9.75 12.23 10.01
#